data_AF-A0A925E654-F1
#
_entry.id   AF-A0A925E654-F1
#
_cell.length_a   1.000
_cell.length_b   1.000
_cell.length_c   1.000
_cell.angle_alpha   90.00
_cell.angle_beta   90.00
_cell.angle_gamma   90.00
#
_symmetry.space_group_name_H-M   'P 1'
#
loop_
_entity.id
_entity.type
_entity.pdbx_description
1 polymer ?
#
loop_
_entity_poly.entity_id
_entity_poly.type
_entity_poly.pdbx_seq_one_letter_code
_entity_poly.pdbx_strand_id
1 'polypeptide(L)'
;MEEKTLTLTVNIPADVYEQVRRIAEVSDRPIELVAADILEPQLPEFAPDADFDRLFNELDSYGDNKLWQTALAHLSAAHSLRLDELTDKGQEGILTEPDEKELGRLLELVDKQVLIRSKALSLLQDRGHDIKRYLGIAF
;
A
#
# COMPACT_ATOMS: atom_id res chain seq x y z
N MET A 1 -14.19 -17.97 -4.99
CA MET A 1 -13.26 -16.91 -5.39
C MET A 1 -12.05 -17.59 -6.00
N GLU A 2 -11.71 -17.28 -7.24
CA GLU A 2 -10.50 -17.80 -7.90
C GLU A 2 -9.32 -17.00 -7.37
N GLU A 3 -8.41 -17.63 -6.63
CA GLU A 3 -7.17 -16.98 -6.18
C GLU A 3 -6.28 -16.73 -7.40
N LYS A 4 -6.15 -15.45 -7.79
CA LYS A 4 -5.29 -15.05 -8.90
C LYS A 4 -3.83 -15.11 -8.45
N THR A 5 -3.15 -16.22 -8.70
CA THR A 5 -1.72 -16.37 -8.42
C THR A 5 -0.86 -15.66 -9.46
N LEU A 6 0.03 -14.77 -9.01
CA LEU A 6 1.00 -14.06 -9.84
C LEU A 6 2.43 -14.49 -9.43
N THR A 7 3.31 -14.73 -10.40
CA THR A 7 4.71 -15.11 -10.15
C THR A 7 5.63 -13.91 -10.33
N LEU A 8 6.45 -13.60 -9.32
CA LEU A 8 7.42 -12.50 -9.33
C LEU A 8 8.84 -13.05 -9.19
N THR A 9 9.76 -12.64 -10.08
CA THR A 9 11.20 -12.91 -9.93
C THR A 9 11.88 -11.66 -9.39
N VAL A 10 12.58 -11.78 -8.25
CA VAL A 10 13.28 -10.66 -7.59
C VAL A 10 14.77 -10.95 -7.47
N ASN A 11 15.59 -9.91 -7.67
CA ASN A 11 17.01 -9.97 -7.33
C ASN A 11 17.18 -9.41 -5.91
N ILE A 12 17.53 -10.27 -4.97
CA ILE A 12 17.78 -9.90 -3.58
C ILE A 12 19.24 -10.16 -3.20
N PRO A 13 19.79 -9.44 -2.21
CA PRO A 13 21.10 -9.76 -1.64
C PRO A 13 21.19 -11.23 -1.18
N ALA A 14 22.35 -11.86 -1.36
CA ALA A 14 22.53 -13.29 -1.09
C ALA A 14 22.32 -13.65 0.39
N ASP A 15 22.66 -12.74 1.30
CA ASP A 15 22.42 -12.87 2.74
C ASP A 15 20.93 -12.89 3.09
N VAL A 16 20.12 -12.06 2.42
CA VAL A 16 18.65 -12.06 2.58
C VAL A 16 18.08 -13.38 2.06
N TYR A 17 18.53 -13.85 0.89
CA TYR A 17 18.10 -15.15 0.36
C TYR A 17 18.39 -16.30 1.33
N GLU A 18 19.62 -16.37 1.87
CA GLU A 18 20.00 -17.43 2.82
C GLU A 18 19.20 -17.35 4.13
N GLN A 19 18.82 -16.16 4.58
CA GLN A 19 17.94 -16.01 5.74
C GLN A 19 16.53 -16.56 5.47
N VAL A 20 15.92 -16.19 4.33
CA VAL A 20 14.59 -16.69 3.94
C VAL A 20 14.61 -18.21 3.77
N ARG A 21 15.66 -18.73 3.11
CA ARG A 21 15.87 -20.17 2.91
C ARG A 21 15.95 -20.93 4.23
N ARG A 22 16.72 -20.44 5.21
CA ARG A 22 16.82 -21.08 6.53
C ARG A 22 15.46 -21.15 7.24
N ILE A 23 14.65 -20.09 7.16
CA ILE A 23 13.32 -20.08 7.76
C ILE A 23 12.42 -21.10 7.07
N ALA A 24 12.48 -21.18 5.73
CA ALA A 24 11.74 -22.17 4.94
C ALA A 24 12.10 -23.62 5.31
N GLU A 25 13.40 -23.93 5.40
CA GLU A 25 13.89 -25.26 5.78
C GLU A 25 13.47 -25.64 7.21
N VAL A 26 13.54 -24.72 8.17
CA VAL A 26 13.13 -24.96 9.57
C VAL A 26 11.62 -25.12 9.71
N SER A 27 10.83 -24.42 8.89
CA SER A 27 9.38 -24.46 8.94
C SER A 27 8.74 -25.51 8.04
N ASP A 28 9.53 -26.26 7.25
CA ASP A 28 9.06 -27.20 6.22
C ASP A 28 8.03 -26.57 5.26
N ARG A 29 8.29 -25.31 4.88
CA ARG A 29 7.43 -24.52 3.99
C ARG A 29 8.18 -24.16 2.71
N PRO A 30 7.49 -24.05 1.57
CA PRO A 30 8.05 -23.49 0.34
C PRO A 30 8.65 -22.09 0.58
N ILE A 31 9.83 -21.84 0.00
CA ILE A 31 10.55 -20.57 0.17
C ILE A 31 9.75 -19.38 -0.34
N GLU A 32 8.90 -19.58 -1.34
CA GLU A 32 8.01 -18.58 -1.93
C GLU A 32 6.95 -18.12 -0.94
N LEU A 33 6.37 -19.05 -0.16
CA LEU A 33 5.39 -18.71 0.86
C LEU A 33 6.03 -17.98 2.03
N VAL A 34 7.23 -18.39 2.44
CA VAL A 34 7.98 -17.69 3.49
C VAL A 34 8.40 -16.29 3.02
N ALA A 35 8.81 -16.14 1.76
CA ALA A 35 9.12 -14.84 1.18
C ALA A 35 7.87 -13.94 1.12
N ALA A 36 6.72 -14.48 0.72
CA ALA A 36 5.45 -13.75 0.69
C ALA A 36 5.03 -13.27 2.10
N ASP A 37 5.06 -14.15 3.10
CA ASP A 37 4.74 -13.81 4.50
C ASP A 37 5.68 -12.74 5.09
N ILE A 38 6.93 -12.69 4.63
CA ILE A 38 7.88 -11.66 5.06
C ILE A 38 7.61 -10.34 4.34
N LEU A 39 7.22 -10.37 3.06
CA LEU A 39 6.97 -9.18 2.26
C LEU A 39 5.63 -8.51 2.56
N GLU A 40 4.59 -9.29 2.81
CA GLU A 40 3.21 -8.81 3.07
C GLU A 40 3.14 -7.76 4.20
N PRO A 41 3.66 -8.00 5.42
CA PRO A 41 3.61 -7.03 6.52
C PRO A 41 4.58 -5.85 6.34
N GLN A 42 5.50 -5.91 5.36
CA GLN A 42 6.44 -4.82 5.08
C GLN A 42 5.87 -3.80 4.10
N LEU A 43 4.68 -4.04 3.54
CA LEU A 43 3.99 -3.07 2.72
C LEU A 43 3.55 -1.90 3.61
N PRO A 44 3.89 -0.64 3.27
CA PRO A 44 3.52 0.49 4.09
C PRO A 44 2.00 0.62 4.15
N GLU A 45 1.44 0.60 5.34
CA GLU A 45 0.03 0.98 5.53
C GLU A 45 -0.08 2.49 5.68
N PHE A 46 -1.09 3.05 5.04
CA PHE A 46 -1.50 4.42 5.26
C PHE A 46 -2.30 4.50 6.57
N ALA A 47 -1.62 4.92 7.63
CA ALA A 47 -2.27 5.32 8.87
C ALA A 47 -2.64 6.81 8.78
N PRO A 48 -3.93 7.18 8.87
CA PRO A 48 -4.30 8.57 9.03
C PRO A 48 -3.92 9.08 10.41
N ASP A 49 -2.75 9.67 10.52
CA ASP A 49 -2.42 10.51 11.67
C ASP A 49 -3.06 11.90 11.53
N ALA A 50 -3.35 12.51 12.67
CA ALA A 50 -4.33 13.57 12.88
C ALA A 50 -3.98 14.96 12.30
N ASP A 51 -3.08 15.07 11.32
CA ASP A 51 -2.76 16.35 10.69
C ASP A 51 -2.25 16.13 9.26
N PHE A 52 -3.20 16.02 8.32
CA PHE A 52 -2.92 15.90 6.89
C PHE A 52 -2.00 17.02 6.41
N ASP A 53 -2.26 18.26 6.83
CA ASP A 53 -1.50 19.43 6.37
C ASP A 53 -0.04 19.36 6.82
N ARG A 54 0.19 18.97 8.08
CA ARG A 54 1.55 18.75 8.56
C ARG A 54 2.26 17.66 7.78
N LEU A 55 1.65 16.48 7.65
CA LEU A 55 2.26 15.36 6.91
C LEU A 55 2.56 15.77 5.47
N PHE A 56 1.59 16.39 4.80
CA PHE A 56 1.71 16.85 3.42
C PHE A 56 2.84 17.88 3.23
N ASN A 57 3.03 18.80 4.18
CA ASN A 57 4.11 19.78 4.15
C ASN A 57 5.49 19.18 4.47
N GLU A 58 5.56 18.15 5.32
CA GLU A 58 6.82 17.50 5.66
C GLU A 58 7.42 16.68 4.49
N LEU A 59 6.61 16.28 3.51
CA LEU A 59 7.05 15.48 2.35
C LEU A 59 8.26 16.08 1.61
N ASP A 60 8.35 17.40 1.51
CA ASP A 60 9.44 18.08 0.80
C ASP A 60 10.82 17.82 1.45
N SER A 61 10.82 17.51 2.76
CA SER A 61 12.02 17.18 3.53
C SER A 61 12.40 15.69 3.50
N TYR A 62 11.54 14.82 2.96
CA TYR A 62 11.76 13.38 3.00
C TYR A 62 12.86 12.96 2.02
N GLY A 63 13.70 12.00 2.45
CA GLY A 63 14.62 11.30 1.57
C GLY A 63 13.88 10.27 0.70
N ASP A 64 14.53 9.81 -0.38
CA ASP A 64 13.90 8.97 -1.42
C ASP A 64 13.27 7.69 -0.88
N ASN A 65 13.92 7.00 0.05
CA ASN A 65 13.36 5.78 0.66
C ASN A 65 12.02 6.05 1.35
N LYS A 66 11.92 7.17 2.07
CA LYS A 66 10.70 7.55 2.78
C LYS A 66 9.63 8.01 1.80
N LEU A 67 10.00 8.74 0.75
CA LEU A 67 9.08 9.08 -0.34
C LEU A 67 8.54 7.85 -1.04
N TRP A 68 9.36 6.83 -1.30
CA TRP A 68 8.90 5.57 -1.88
C TRP A 68 7.94 4.83 -0.95
N GLN A 69 8.24 4.74 0.34
CA GLN A 69 7.31 4.18 1.33
C GLN A 69 5.97 4.94 1.33
N THR A 70 6.00 6.27 1.30
CA THR A 70 4.79 7.10 1.25
C THR A 70 4.02 6.92 -0.06
N ALA A 71 4.71 6.85 -1.20
CA ALA A 71 4.10 6.66 -2.53
C ALA A 71 3.45 5.28 -2.71
N LEU A 72 4.04 4.26 -2.10
CA LEU A 72 3.60 2.87 -2.14
C LEU A 72 2.67 2.51 -0.97
N ALA A 73 2.33 3.46 -0.11
CA ALA A 73 1.46 3.17 1.02
C ALA A 73 0.04 2.83 0.54
N HIS A 74 -0.52 1.74 1.07
CA HIS A 74 -1.87 1.28 0.76
C HIS A 74 -2.82 1.50 1.94
N LEU A 75 -4.12 1.61 1.64
CA LEU A 75 -5.12 1.68 2.69
C LEU A 75 -5.07 0.36 3.48
N SER A 76 -5.20 0.39 4.81
CA SER A 76 -5.18 -0.84 5.60
C SER A 76 -6.25 -1.82 5.11
N ALA A 77 -5.99 -3.12 5.26
CA ALA A 77 -6.92 -4.16 4.80
C ALA A 77 -8.32 -3.98 5.42
N ALA A 78 -8.38 -3.59 6.69
CA ALA A 78 -9.63 -3.33 7.40
C ALA A 78 -10.42 -2.16 6.78
N HIS A 79 -9.76 -1.04 6.49
CA HIS A 79 -10.42 0.11 5.86
C HIS A 79 -10.83 -0.17 4.42
N SER A 80 -10.01 -0.92 3.67
CA SER A 80 -10.33 -1.31 2.29
C SER A 80 -11.56 -2.23 2.24
N LEU A 81 -11.58 -3.28 3.06
CA LEU A 81 -12.73 -4.18 3.17
C LEU A 81 -14.00 -3.43 3.57
N ARG A 82 -13.89 -2.53 4.55
CA ARG A 82 -15.03 -1.74 5.01
C ARG A 82 -15.56 -0.77 3.95
N LEU A 83 -14.67 -0.17 3.16
CA LEU A 83 -15.04 0.69 2.05
C LEU A 83 -15.81 -0.09 0.97
N ASP A 84 -15.35 -1.30 0.65
CA ASP A 84 -16.01 -2.17 -0.32
C ASP A 84 -17.41 -2.57 0.16
N GLU A 85 -17.53 -3.05 1.41
CA GLU A 85 -18.82 -3.40 2.04
C GLU A 85 -19.83 -2.25 2.01
N LEU A 86 -19.39 -1.03 2.36
CA LEU A 86 -20.27 0.14 2.40
C LEU A 86 -20.65 0.62 1.00
N THR A 87 -19.75 0.47 0.02
CA THR A 87 -20.02 0.78 -1.38
C THR A 87 -21.06 -0.18 -1.95
N ASP A 88 -20.93 -1.48 -1.68
CA ASP A 88 -21.89 -2.51 -2.10
C ASP A 88 -23.27 -2.25 -1.50
N LYS A 89 -23.35 -1.99 -0.19
CA LYS A 89 -24.59 -1.57 0.48
C LYS A 89 -25.23 -0.33 -0.15
N GLY A 90 -24.40 0.62 -0.60
CA GLY A 90 -24.88 1.82 -1.28
C GLY A 90 -25.49 1.54 -2.63
N GLN A 91 -24.87 0.65 -3.41
CA GLN A 91 -25.41 0.19 -4.69
C GLN A 91 -26.73 -0.56 -4.52
N GLU A 92 -26.87 -1.31 -3.42
CA GLU A 92 -28.10 -2.02 -3.05
C GLU A 92 -29.19 -1.11 -2.43
N GLY A 93 -28.86 0.15 -2.12
CA GLY A 93 -29.79 1.12 -1.53
C GLY A 93 -30.14 0.83 -0.07
N ILE A 94 -29.28 0.11 0.66
CA ILE A 94 -29.50 -0.30 2.05
C ILE A 94 -28.58 0.41 3.05
N LEU A 95 -27.95 1.51 2.65
CA LEU A 95 -27.15 2.36 3.53
C LEU A 95 -28.01 2.99 4.62
N THR A 96 -27.53 2.89 5.86
CA THR A 96 -28.10 3.62 7.01
C THR A 96 -27.38 4.95 7.20
N GLU A 97 -27.98 5.93 7.90
CA GLU A 97 -27.30 7.21 8.20
C GLU A 97 -25.92 7.02 8.87
N PRO A 98 -25.72 6.08 9.82
CA PRO A 98 -24.40 5.76 10.33
C PRO A 98 -23.42 5.23 9.27
N ASP A 99 -23.90 4.37 8.36
CA ASP A 99 -23.09 3.81 7.29
C ASP A 99 -22.67 4.90 6.29
N GLU A 100 -23.55 5.84 5.94
CA GLU A 100 -23.23 6.98 5.07
C GLU A 100 -22.15 7.87 5.66
N LYS A 101 -22.24 8.14 6.97
CA LYS A 101 -21.25 8.93 7.69
C LYS A 101 -19.90 8.22 7.76
N GLU A 102 -19.90 6.90 7.89
CA GLU A 102 -18.68 6.09 7.85
C GLU A 102 -18.06 6.06 6.46
N LEU A 103 -18.87 5.83 5.42
CA LEU A 103 -18.44 5.86 4.03
C LEU A 103 -17.81 7.21 3.67
N GLY A 104 -18.43 8.33 4.08
CA GLY A 104 -17.86 9.66 3.89
C GLY A 104 -16.48 9.84 4.50
N ARG A 105 -16.25 9.30 5.72
CA ARG A 105 -14.93 9.34 6.36
C ARG A 105 -13.89 8.47 5.64
N LEU A 106 -14.29 7.30 5.15
CA LEU A 106 -13.40 6.42 4.38
C LEU A 106 -13.03 7.03 3.02
N LEU A 107 -13.97 7.71 2.37
CA LEU A 107 -13.69 8.43 1.13
C LEU A 107 -12.73 9.60 1.37
N GLU A 108 -12.93 10.40 2.42
CA GLU A 108 -12.00 11.47 2.80
C GLU A 108 -10.59 10.91 3.08
N LEU A 109 -10.52 9.72 3.70
CA LEU A 109 -9.27 9.03 3.96
C LEU A 109 -8.54 8.64 2.67
N VAL A 110 -9.28 8.06 1.71
CA VAL A 110 -8.76 7.69 0.39
C VAL A 110 -8.28 8.93 -0.37
N ASP A 111 -9.04 10.02 -0.36
CA ASP A 111 -8.67 11.28 -1.03
C ASP A 111 -7.33 11.83 -0.49
N LYS A 112 -7.20 11.88 0.84
CA LYS A 112 -5.96 12.32 1.51
C LYS A 112 -4.77 11.42 1.13
N GLN A 113 -4.98 10.11 1.10
CA GLN A 113 -3.95 9.17 0.69
C GLN A 113 -3.50 9.41 -0.75
N VAL A 114 -4.45 9.59 -1.68
CA VAL A 114 -4.14 9.87 -3.09
C VAL A 114 -3.32 11.14 -3.23
N LEU A 115 -3.66 12.20 -2.51
CA LEU A 115 -2.91 13.46 -2.53
C LEU A 115 -1.47 13.29 -2.03
N ILE A 116 -1.29 12.62 -0.90
CA ILE A 116 0.05 12.37 -0.33
C ILE A 116 0.88 11.51 -1.27
N ARG A 117 0.32 10.42 -1.81
CA ARG A 117 1.00 9.56 -2.78
C ARG A 117 1.40 10.33 -4.03
N SER A 118 0.50 11.16 -4.57
CA SER A 118 0.75 11.96 -5.76
C SER A 118 1.89 12.96 -5.54
N LYS A 119 1.93 13.64 -4.39
CA LYS A 119 3.04 14.54 -4.05
C LYS A 119 4.36 13.78 -3.91
N ALA A 120 4.36 12.63 -3.23
CA ALA A 120 5.58 11.82 -3.07
C ALA A 120 6.14 11.34 -4.42
N LEU A 121 5.26 10.89 -5.33
CA LEU A 121 5.63 10.50 -6.69
C LEU A 121 6.18 11.69 -7.50
N SER A 122 5.56 12.86 -7.40
CA SER A 122 6.06 14.08 -8.05
C SER A 122 7.47 14.44 -7.57
N LEU A 123 7.71 14.40 -6.26
CA LEU A 123 9.04 14.69 -5.69
C LEU A 123 10.09 13.68 -6.14
N LEU A 124 9.74 12.40 -6.22
CA LEU A 124 10.63 11.37 -6.76
C LEU A 124 10.91 11.59 -8.25
N GLN A 125 9.90 11.99 -9.04
CA GLN A 125 10.07 12.32 -10.45
C GLN A 125 11.03 13.52 -10.62
N ASP A 126 10.87 14.58 -9.82
CA ASP A 126 11.75 15.76 -9.84
C ASP A 126 13.20 15.41 -9.48
N ARG A 127 13.40 14.35 -8.68
CA ARG A 127 14.73 13.80 -8.32
C ARG A 127 15.29 12.82 -9.36
N GLY A 128 14.61 12.62 -10.49
CA GLY A 128 15.08 11.80 -11.60
C GLY A 128 14.70 10.32 -11.51
N HIS A 129 13.78 9.93 -10.62
CA HIS A 129 13.27 8.56 -10.58
C HIS A 129 12.27 8.32 -11.71
N ASP A 130 12.37 7.16 -12.37
CA ASP A 130 11.44 6.76 -13.43
C ASP A 130 10.14 6.19 -12.86
N ILE A 131 9.24 7.08 -12.45
CA ILE A 131 7.95 6.72 -11.85
C ILE A 131 7.09 5.82 -12.75
N LYS A 132 7.18 5.98 -14.08
CA LYS A 132 6.39 5.20 -15.04
C LYS A 132 6.72 3.72 -14.96
N ARG A 133 8.01 3.41 -14.82
CA ARG A 133 8.48 2.04 -14.63
C ARG A 133 7.97 1.41 -13.33
N TYR A 134 7.82 2.20 -12.25
CA TYR A 134 7.40 1.70 -10.95
C TYR A 134 5.88 1.55 -10.80
N LEU A 135 5.09 2.41 -11.44
CA LEU A 135 3.62 2.33 -11.37
C LEU A 135 3.01 1.35 -12.37
N GLY A 136 3.79 0.86 -13.34
CA GLY A 136 3.28 -0.08 -14.35
C GLY A 136 2.19 0.51 -15.26
N ILE A 137 2.10 1.84 -15.37
CA ILE A 137 1.08 2.53 -16.18
C ILE A 137 1.67 2.86 -17.55
N ALA A 138 1.19 2.18 -18.59
CA ALA A 138 1.35 2.59 -19.98
C ALA A 138 0.07 3.34 -20.39
N PHE A 139 0.19 4.59 -20.83
CA PHE A 139 -0.90 5.32 -21.52
C PHE A 139 -0.84 5.03 -23.02
#